data_AF-A0A9Q0PMK7-F1
#
_entry.id   AF-A0A9Q0PMK7-F1
#
_cell.length_a   1.000
_cell.length_b   1.000
_cell.length_c   1.000
_cell.angle_alpha   90.00
_cell.angle_beta   90.00
_cell.angle_gamma   90.00
#
_symmetry.space_group_name_H-M   'P 1'
#
loop_
_entity.id
_entity.type
_entity.pdbx_description
1 polymer ?
#
loop_
_entity_poly.entity_id
_entity_poly.type
_entity_poly.pdbx_seq_one_letter_code
_entity_poly.pdbx_strand_id
1 'polypeptide(L)'
;MIISLILLFSSIFEVSKPTSPEDWKLIQYVFDSSLNGSEIVVQCKNYYLTRVELCSLRPQTWLDDNVLSTMSDAVTLVKKKMKYPLNWYLPISFAENTDDPRKCISFAEKHRIKENYMLDLLCCEKVFVPVFDEERSHFFLYVLQLKKKVVEIWDSFAASSQSDWGDRRLHNLVNGCVRMSYLVTLVNHCSNGL
;
A
#
# COMPACT_ATOMS: atom_id res chain seq x y z
N MET A 1 -6.80 12.73 -7.21
CA MET A 1 -5.48 12.97 -7.84
C MET A 1 -4.54 11.84 -7.41
N ILE A 2 -4.63 10.70 -8.11
CA ILE A 2 -3.92 9.42 -7.84
C ILE A 2 -2.40 9.52 -8.11
N ILE A 3 -1.99 10.59 -8.80
CA ILE A 3 -0.61 10.88 -9.18
C ILE A 3 0.31 10.89 -7.95
N SER A 4 -0.12 11.38 -6.78
CA SER A 4 0.75 11.42 -5.60
C SER A 4 1.08 10.04 -5.02
N LEU A 5 0.16 9.07 -5.00
CA LEU A 5 0.46 7.73 -4.46
C LEU A 5 1.36 6.92 -5.43
N ILE A 6 1.16 7.10 -6.74
CA ILE A 6 2.01 6.52 -7.80
C ILE A 6 3.41 7.15 -7.75
N LEU A 7 3.51 8.46 -7.49
CA LEU A 7 4.78 9.17 -7.34
C LEU A 7 5.59 8.76 -6.08
N LEU A 8 5.01 8.08 -5.09
CA LEU A 8 5.77 7.53 -3.95
C LEU A 8 6.59 6.29 -4.34
N PHE A 9 6.29 5.69 -5.48
CA PHE A 9 7.08 4.60 -6.08
C PHE A 9 8.11 5.09 -7.11
N SER A 10 8.47 6.38 -7.08
CA SER A 10 9.21 7.12 -8.13
C SER A 10 10.61 6.63 -8.49
N SER A 11 11.20 5.65 -7.79
CA SER A 11 12.43 4.99 -8.26
C SER A 11 12.18 3.61 -8.92
N ILE A 12 10.93 3.18 -9.04
CA ILE A 12 10.52 1.86 -9.55
C ILE A 12 9.50 2.01 -10.69
N PHE A 13 8.61 3.00 -10.60
CA PHE A 13 7.73 3.39 -11.70
C PHE A 13 8.11 4.82 -12.14
N GLU A 14 9.09 4.92 -13.03
CA GLU A 14 9.01 6.01 -14.00
C GLU A 14 7.63 5.87 -14.67
N VAL A 15 6.87 6.97 -14.74
CA VAL A 15 5.72 7.02 -15.65
C VAL A 15 6.30 7.07 -17.06
N SER A 16 6.82 5.93 -17.52
CA SER A 16 7.18 5.76 -18.91
C SER A 16 5.86 5.78 -19.67
N LYS A 17 5.78 6.65 -20.69
CA LYS A 17 4.72 6.50 -21.70
C LYS A 17 4.80 5.05 -22.20
N PRO A 18 3.68 4.34 -22.42
CA PRO A 18 3.72 3.01 -23.02
C PRO A 18 4.65 3.06 -24.23
N THR A 19 5.76 2.33 -24.13
CA THR A 19 6.91 2.53 -25.02
C THR A 19 6.80 1.67 -26.28
N SER A 20 5.99 0.62 -26.24
CA SER A 20 5.80 -0.33 -27.33
C SER A 20 4.33 -0.46 -27.79
N PRO A 21 4.08 -0.85 -29.05
CA PRO A 21 2.75 -1.23 -29.52
C PRO A 21 2.10 -2.35 -28.70
N GLU A 22 2.91 -3.24 -28.13
CA GLU A 22 2.47 -4.35 -27.28
C GLU A 22 1.89 -3.84 -25.95
N ASP A 23 2.55 -2.87 -25.31
CA ASP A 23 2.04 -2.20 -24.10
C ASP A 23 0.66 -1.56 -24.39
N TRP A 24 0.51 -0.96 -25.57
CA TRP A 24 -0.75 -0.34 -25.96
C TRP A 24 -1.88 -1.36 -26.14
N LYS A 25 -1.60 -2.51 -26.77
CA LYS A 25 -2.56 -3.61 -26.90
C LYS A 25 -2.99 -4.14 -25.53
N LEU A 26 -2.06 -4.26 -24.59
CA LEU A 26 -2.36 -4.69 -23.23
C LEU A 26 -3.25 -3.67 -22.51
N ILE A 27 -2.92 -2.38 -22.58
CA ILE A 27 -3.75 -1.30 -22.01
C ILE A 27 -5.16 -1.33 -22.61
N GLN A 28 -5.27 -1.43 -23.94
CA GLN A 28 -6.56 -1.52 -24.61
C GLN A 28 -7.35 -2.75 -24.16
N TYR A 29 -6.72 -3.92 -24.09
CA TYR A 29 -7.36 -5.14 -23.62
C TYR A 29 -7.83 -4.97 -22.17
N VAL A 30 -6.99 -4.50 -21.25
CA VAL A 30 -7.33 -4.30 -19.82
C VAL A 30 -8.55 -3.40 -19.67
N PHE A 31 -8.62 -2.31 -20.43
CA PHE A 31 -9.68 -1.32 -20.34
C PHE A 31 -10.80 -1.50 -21.37
N ASP A 32 -10.92 -2.64 -22.03
CA ASP A 32 -12.03 -2.88 -22.95
C ASP A 32 -13.33 -3.15 -22.16
N SER A 33 -14.24 -2.18 -22.17
CA SER A 33 -15.53 -2.28 -21.47
C SER A 33 -16.55 -3.19 -22.16
N SER A 34 -16.27 -3.69 -23.36
CA SER A 34 -17.12 -4.67 -24.04
C SER A 34 -16.87 -6.11 -23.56
N LEU A 35 -15.75 -6.36 -22.89
CA LEU A 35 -15.38 -7.66 -22.33
C LEU A 35 -16.01 -7.89 -20.94
N ASN A 36 -15.90 -9.14 -20.47
CA ASN A 36 -16.43 -9.52 -19.16
C ASN A 36 -15.73 -8.76 -18.02
N GLY A 37 -16.48 -7.98 -17.25
CA GLY A 37 -15.97 -7.22 -16.10
C GLY A 37 -15.45 -8.07 -14.95
N SER A 38 -15.96 -9.30 -14.80
CA SER A 38 -15.55 -10.23 -13.73
C SER A 38 -14.38 -11.14 -14.14
N GLU A 39 -13.84 -10.98 -15.34
CA GLU A 39 -12.65 -11.71 -15.78
C GLU A 39 -11.46 -11.36 -14.91
N ILE A 40 -10.75 -12.37 -14.40
CA ILE A 40 -9.47 -12.20 -13.71
C ILE A 40 -8.40 -11.91 -14.76
N VAL A 41 -7.91 -10.67 -14.77
CA VAL A 41 -6.91 -10.18 -15.72
C VAL A 41 -5.50 -10.29 -15.15
N VAL A 42 -5.35 -10.12 -13.83
CA VAL A 42 -4.06 -10.29 -13.13
C VAL A 42 -4.24 -11.33 -12.03
N GLN A 43 -3.34 -12.31 -11.99
CA GLN A 43 -3.28 -13.30 -10.92
C GLN A 43 -1.88 -13.28 -10.29
N CYS A 44 -1.82 -12.85 -9.03
CA CYS A 44 -0.64 -12.96 -8.18
C CYS A 44 -0.83 -14.11 -7.17
N LYS A 45 0.18 -14.34 -6.32
CA LYS A 45 0.15 -15.43 -5.34
C LYS A 45 -0.97 -15.25 -4.31
N ASN A 46 -1.13 -14.02 -3.81
CA ASN A 46 -2.05 -13.69 -2.72
C ASN A 46 -3.24 -12.83 -3.16
N TYR A 47 -3.17 -12.25 -4.36
CA TYR A 47 -4.15 -11.31 -4.89
C TYR A 47 -4.49 -11.67 -6.33
N TYR A 48 -5.68 -11.28 -6.75
CA TYR A 48 -6.12 -11.29 -8.13
C TYR A 48 -6.84 -9.99 -8.42
N LEU A 49 -6.80 -9.53 -9.67
CA LEU A 49 -7.54 -8.36 -10.12
C LEU A 49 -8.46 -8.74 -11.27
N THR A 50 -9.72 -8.42 -11.08
CA THR A 50 -10.73 -8.43 -12.12
C THR A 50 -10.60 -7.20 -13.01
N ARG A 51 -11.20 -7.27 -14.19
CA ARG A 51 -11.29 -6.14 -15.12
C ARG A 51 -11.97 -4.92 -14.50
N VAL A 52 -13.04 -5.13 -13.73
CA VAL A 52 -13.75 -4.04 -13.02
C VAL A 52 -12.83 -3.33 -12.03
N GLU A 53 -12.07 -4.07 -11.22
CA GLU A 53 -11.13 -3.47 -10.26
C GLU A 53 -10.03 -2.70 -10.99
N LEU A 54 -9.48 -3.26 -12.07
CA LEU A 54 -8.48 -2.56 -12.89
C LEU A 54 -9.00 -1.26 -13.50
N CYS A 55 -10.30 -1.15 -13.80
CA CYS A 55 -10.87 0.09 -14.30
C CYS A 55 -10.75 1.28 -13.33
N SER A 56 -10.48 1.02 -12.04
CA SER A 56 -10.15 2.05 -11.04
C SER A 56 -8.86 2.84 -11.36
N LEU A 57 -8.00 2.31 -12.24
CA LEU A 57 -6.79 2.98 -12.74
C LEU A 57 -7.06 4.01 -13.85
N ARG A 58 -8.31 4.13 -14.33
CA ARG A 58 -8.66 5.12 -15.35
C ARG A 58 -8.53 6.56 -14.81
N PRO A 59 -8.40 7.55 -15.70
CA PRO A 59 -8.48 8.94 -15.27
C PRO A 59 -9.81 9.21 -14.56
N GLN A 60 -9.76 10.00 -13.49
CA GLN A 60 -10.93 10.49 -12.74
C GLN A 60 -11.77 9.41 -12.03
N THR A 61 -11.24 8.19 -11.88
CA THR A 61 -11.86 7.16 -11.05
C THR A 61 -11.25 7.14 -9.64
N TRP A 62 -11.99 6.57 -8.68
CA TRP A 62 -11.45 6.21 -7.38
C TRP A 62 -10.64 4.93 -7.51
N LEU A 63 -9.47 4.90 -6.88
CA LEU A 63 -8.61 3.72 -6.88
C LEU A 63 -9.23 2.62 -6.01
N ASP A 64 -9.15 1.38 -6.45
CA ASP A 64 -9.64 0.22 -5.72
C ASP A 64 -8.58 -0.30 -4.72
N ASP A 65 -9.02 -0.70 -3.53
CA ASP A 65 -8.17 -1.22 -2.44
C ASP A 65 -7.38 -2.48 -2.86
N ASN A 66 -8.00 -3.35 -3.65
CA ASN A 66 -7.39 -4.58 -4.13
C ASN A 66 -6.31 -4.29 -5.18
N VAL A 67 -6.53 -3.27 -6.03
CA VAL A 67 -5.48 -2.77 -6.94
C VAL A 67 -4.26 -2.29 -6.16
N LEU A 68 -4.47 -1.47 -5.13
CA LEU A 68 -3.37 -0.96 -4.31
C LEU A 68 -2.64 -2.08 -3.56
N SER A 69 -3.36 -3.06 -3.03
CA SER A 69 -2.78 -4.23 -2.36
C SER A 69 -1.97 -5.11 -3.31
N THR A 70 -2.49 -5.33 -4.52
CA THR A 70 -1.80 -6.08 -5.57
C THR A 70 -0.51 -5.38 -5.99
N MET A 71 -0.54 -4.04 -6.10
CA MET A 71 0.67 -3.25 -6.39
C MET A 71 1.71 -3.38 -5.27
N SER A 72 1.30 -3.28 -4.00
CA SER A 72 2.20 -3.51 -2.85
C SER A 72 2.84 -4.90 -2.88
N ASP A 73 2.06 -5.95 -3.16
CA ASP A 73 2.57 -7.33 -3.28
C ASP A 73 3.57 -7.46 -4.44
N ALA A 74 3.22 -6.96 -5.62
CA ALA A 74 4.08 -6.99 -6.79
C ALA A 74 5.43 -6.27 -6.55
N VAL A 75 5.40 -5.08 -5.94
CA VAL A 75 6.63 -4.32 -5.63
C VAL A 75 7.47 -5.06 -4.60
N THR A 76 6.86 -5.60 -3.55
CA THR A 76 7.56 -6.42 -2.56
C THR A 76 8.22 -7.63 -3.19
N LEU A 77 7.54 -8.35 -4.09
CA LEU A 77 8.10 -9.50 -4.81
C LEU A 77 9.31 -9.11 -5.67
N VAL A 78 9.27 -7.97 -6.36
CA VAL A 78 10.41 -7.45 -7.12
C VAL A 78 11.57 -7.12 -6.19
N LYS A 79 11.31 -6.44 -5.07
CA LYS A 79 12.34 -6.05 -4.11
C LYS A 79 12.99 -7.24 -3.40
N LYS A 80 12.24 -8.29 -3.11
CA LYS A 80 12.79 -9.55 -2.56
C LYS A 80 13.87 -10.19 -3.42
N LYS A 81 13.81 -10.01 -4.74
CA LYS A 81 14.82 -10.53 -5.67
C LYS A 81 16.11 -9.71 -5.65
N MET A 82 16.11 -8.52 -5.04
CA MET A 82 17.31 -7.70 -4.90
C MET A 82 18.16 -8.22 -3.73
N LYS A 83 19.48 -8.13 -3.86
CA LYS A 83 20.44 -8.67 -2.88
C LYS A 83 20.31 -8.03 -1.48
N TYR A 84 19.76 -6.82 -1.39
CA TYR A 84 19.55 -6.07 -0.15
C TYR A 84 18.29 -5.20 -0.26
N PRO A 85 17.08 -5.75 -0.01
CA PRO A 85 15.87 -4.96 -0.02
C PRO A 85 15.89 -3.97 1.14
N LEU A 86 16.04 -2.67 0.82
CA LEU A 86 16.03 -1.61 1.83
C LEU A 86 14.61 -1.28 2.28
N ASN A 87 13.59 -1.54 1.47
CA ASN A 87 12.22 -1.09 1.75
C ASN A 87 11.19 -2.19 1.53
N TRP A 88 10.17 -2.21 2.39
CA TRP A 88 9.06 -3.14 2.34
C TRP A 88 7.74 -2.42 2.07
N TYR A 89 6.84 -3.06 1.32
CA TYR A 89 5.55 -2.51 0.91
C TYR A 89 4.45 -3.47 1.33
N LEU A 90 3.67 -3.07 2.33
CA LEU A 90 2.59 -3.89 2.87
C LEU A 90 1.28 -3.64 2.11
N PRO A 91 0.40 -4.65 2.00
CA PRO A 91 -0.93 -4.47 1.42
C PRO A 91 -1.83 -3.65 2.35
N ILE A 92 -2.93 -3.10 1.81
CA ILE A 92 -3.84 -2.25 2.59
C ILE A 92 -4.55 -2.99 3.72
N SER A 93 -4.85 -4.27 3.48
CA SER A 93 -5.49 -5.15 4.47
C SER A 93 -4.68 -5.28 5.76
N PHE A 94 -3.38 -4.95 5.71
CA PHE A 94 -2.57 -4.86 6.89
C PHE A 94 -3.02 -3.73 7.82
N ALA A 95 -3.29 -2.54 7.29
CA ALA A 95 -3.73 -1.39 8.08
C ALA A 95 -5.11 -1.59 8.71
N GLU A 96 -6.02 -2.28 8.01
CA GLU A 96 -7.37 -2.61 8.50
C GLU A 96 -7.37 -3.47 9.78
N ASN A 97 -6.28 -4.20 10.02
CA ASN A 97 -6.15 -5.09 11.17
C ASN A 97 -5.37 -4.44 12.33
N THR A 98 -5.05 -3.15 12.25
CA THR A 98 -4.22 -2.42 13.24
C THR A 98 -5.01 -1.71 14.32
N ASP A 99 -6.26 -2.09 14.55
CA ASP A 99 -7.11 -1.52 15.59
C ASP A 99 -6.99 -2.25 16.94
N ASP A 100 -6.40 -3.45 16.95
CA ASP A 100 -6.17 -4.26 18.16
C ASP A 100 -4.84 -5.03 17.98
N PRO A 101 -3.91 -4.98 18.95
CA PRO A 101 -2.63 -5.69 18.87
C PRO A 101 -2.77 -7.19 18.64
N ARG A 102 -3.75 -7.85 19.28
CA ARG A 102 -3.96 -9.28 19.17
C ARG A 102 -4.50 -9.66 17.80
N LYS A 103 -5.43 -8.87 17.26
CA LYS A 103 -5.94 -9.06 15.89
C LYS A 103 -4.83 -8.84 14.86
N CYS A 104 -4.04 -7.79 15.05
CA CYS A 104 -2.90 -7.48 14.19
C CYS A 104 -1.88 -8.63 14.17
N ILE A 105 -1.47 -9.13 15.35
CA ILE A 105 -0.55 -10.28 15.47
C ILE A 105 -1.15 -11.52 14.83
N SER A 106 -2.39 -11.87 15.15
CA SER A 106 -3.06 -13.05 14.59
C SER A 106 -3.20 -12.96 13.06
N PHE A 107 -3.54 -11.79 12.53
CA PHE A 107 -3.59 -11.53 11.09
C PHE A 107 -2.20 -11.72 10.47
N ALA A 108 -1.16 -11.17 11.10
CA ALA A 108 0.20 -11.24 10.61
C ALA A 108 0.75 -12.68 10.56
N GLU A 109 0.48 -13.47 11.59
CA GLU A 109 0.83 -14.89 11.64
C GLU A 109 0.06 -15.68 10.57
N LYS A 110 -1.26 -15.53 10.53
CA LYS A 110 -2.14 -16.23 9.56
C LYS A 110 -1.72 -15.98 8.12
N HIS A 111 -1.35 -14.74 7.78
CA HIS A 111 -0.95 -14.35 6.43
C HIS A 111 0.57 -14.36 6.23
N ARG A 112 1.33 -14.88 7.19
CA ARG A 112 2.79 -15.02 7.14
C ARG A 112 3.47 -13.73 6.70
N ILE A 113 3.07 -12.60 7.30
CA ILE A 113 3.49 -11.26 6.89
C ILE A 113 5.01 -11.10 7.00
N LYS A 114 5.63 -11.69 8.04
CA LYS A 114 7.09 -11.71 8.19
C LYS A 114 7.76 -12.32 6.96
N GLU A 115 7.36 -13.53 6.57
CA GLU A 115 7.96 -14.22 5.44
C GLU A 115 7.58 -13.61 4.10
N ASN A 116 6.35 -13.11 3.98
CA ASN A 116 5.80 -12.60 2.71
C ASN A 116 6.20 -11.14 2.42
N TYR A 117 6.49 -10.33 3.44
CA TYR A 117 6.70 -8.90 3.23
C TYR A 117 7.76 -8.25 4.12
N MET A 118 8.34 -8.93 5.10
CA MET A 118 9.22 -8.30 6.10
C MET A 118 10.42 -9.20 6.45
N LEU A 119 11.08 -9.76 5.44
CA LEU A 119 12.34 -10.48 5.63
C LEU A 119 13.44 -9.48 5.99
N ASP A 120 14.42 -9.90 6.80
CA ASP A 120 15.62 -9.11 7.13
C ASP A 120 15.34 -7.67 7.57
N LEU A 121 14.41 -7.48 8.53
CA LEU A 121 14.04 -6.17 9.07
C LEU A 121 15.22 -5.35 9.61
N LEU A 122 16.31 -6.01 10.02
CA LEU A 122 17.55 -5.35 10.46
C LEU A 122 18.19 -4.49 9.36
N CYS A 123 18.04 -4.91 8.10
CA CYS A 123 18.56 -4.20 6.93
C CYS A 123 17.54 -3.21 6.33
N CYS A 124 16.29 -3.24 6.79
CA CYS A 124 15.22 -2.41 6.27
C CYS A 124 15.32 -0.95 6.78
N GLU A 125 15.22 -0.01 5.86
CA GLU A 125 15.15 1.42 6.12
C GLU A 125 13.71 1.89 6.35
N LYS A 126 12.79 1.51 5.45
CA LYS A 126 11.40 1.95 5.49
C LYS A 126 10.40 0.84 5.21
N VAL A 127 9.30 0.85 5.96
CA VAL A 127 8.09 0.07 5.65
C VAL A 127 6.98 1.03 5.24
N PHE A 128 6.40 0.78 4.07
CA PHE A 128 5.31 1.55 3.49
C PHE A 128 4.00 0.79 3.70
N VAL A 129 3.02 1.44 4.33
CA VAL A 129 1.71 0.85 4.64
C VAL A 129 0.62 1.79 4.13
N PRO A 130 -0.08 1.42 3.04
CA PRO A 130 -1.22 2.19 2.57
C PRO A 130 -2.38 2.07 3.55
N VAL A 131 -3.14 3.15 3.69
CA VAL A 131 -4.31 3.22 4.57
C VAL A 131 -5.44 3.92 3.83
N PHE A 132 -6.63 3.34 3.92
CA PHE A 132 -7.85 4.02 3.50
C PHE A 132 -8.48 4.72 4.71
N ASP A 133 -8.67 6.04 4.58
CA ASP A 133 -9.48 6.84 5.48
C ASP A 133 -10.93 6.80 4.98
N GLU A 134 -11.79 6.02 5.62
CA GLU A 134 -13.20 5.89 5.25
C GLU A 134 -13.95 7.23 5.32
N GLU A 135 -13.67 8.05 6.36
CA GLU A 135 -14.36 9.33 6.58
C GLU A 135 -14.04 10.34 5.47
N ARG A 136 -12.78 10.36 5.02
CA ARG A 136 -12.32 11.24 3.94
C ARG A 136 -12.45 10.59 2.57
N SER A 137 -12.80 9.30 2.52
CA SER A 137 -12.70 8.44 1.34
C SER A 137 -11.35 8.63 0.63
N HIS A 138 -10.25 8.59 1.39
CA HIS A 138 -8.93 9.02 0.91
C HIS A 138 -7.83 8.04 1.29
N PHE A 139 -6.96 7.73 0.33
CA PHE A 139 -5.73 6.98 0.61
C PHE A 139 -4.60 7.89 1.08
N PHE A 140 -3.97 7.49 2.16
CA PHE A 140 -2.70 8.05 2.61
C PHE A 140 -1.70 6.92 2.93
N LEU A 141 -0.45 7.28 3.20
CA LEU A 141 0.61 6.30 3.43
C LEU A 141 1.28 6.52 4.78
N TYR A 142 1.38 5.46 5.59
CA TYR A 142 2.32 5.42 6.70
C TYR A 142 3.70 5.00 6.20
N VAL A 143 4.71 5.75 6.61
CA VAL A 143 6.11 5.47 6.32
C VAL A 143 6.87 5.25 7.62
N LEU A 144 7.08 3.99 7.97
CA LEU A 144 7.80 3.61 9.18
C LEU A 144 9.30 3.64 8.90
N GLN A 145 10.03 4.59 9.49
CA GLN A 145 11.49 4.63 9.43
C GLN A 145 12.08 3.82 10.58
N LEU A 146 12.45 2.56 10.31
CA LEU A 146 12.80 1.59 11.35
C LEU A 146 14.03 2.02 12.16
N LYS A 147 15.08 2.49 11.48
CA LYS A 147 16.31 2.96 12.15
C LYS A 147 16.08 4.19 13.03
N LYS A 148 15.18 5.09 12.63
CA LYS A 148 14.86 6.32 13.37
C LYS A 148 13.77 6.12 14.42
N LYS A 149 13.02 5.01 14.36
CA LYS A 149 11.85 4.73 15.19
C LYS A 149 10.80 5.85 15.10
N VAL A 150 10.65 6.43 13.91
CA VAL A 150 9.69 7.48 13.61
C VAL A 150 8.77 7.00 12.51
N VAL A 151 7.53 7.46 12.56
CA VAL A 151 6.56 7.22 11.50
C VAL A 151 6.13 8.55 10.91
N GLU A 152 6.23 8.64 9.60
CA GLU A 152 5.73 9.78 8.83
C GLU A 152 4.36 9.43 8.21
N ILE A 153 3.49 10.43 8.14
CA ILE A 153 2.21 10.34 7.42
C ILE A 153 2.39 11.11 6.12
N TRP A 154 2.32 10.41 4.99
CA TRP A 154 2.36 11.00 3.66
C TRP A 154 0.93 11.06 3.12
N ASP A 155 0.32 12.25 3.23
CA ASP A 155 -1.06 12.52 2.84
C ASP A 155 -1.07 13.62 1.77
N SER A 156 -1.57 13.27 0.57
CA SER A 156 -1.64 14.19 -0.57
C SER A 156 -2.71 15.28 -0.41
N PHE A 157 -3.67 15.08 0.49
CA PHE A 157 -4.77 15.99 0.78
C PHE A 157 -4.47 16.93 1.98
N ALA A 158 -3.42 16.64 2.75
CA ALA A 158 -3.04 17.45 3.91
C ALA A 158 -2.54 18.86 3.54
N ALA A 159 -2.01 19.06 2.34
CA ALA A 159 -1.46 20.36 1.92
C ALA A 159 -2.51 21.37 1.40
N SER A 160 -3.69 20.89 0.98
CA SER A 160 -4.69 21.71 0.25
C SER A 160 -5.74 22.37 1.13
N SER A 161 -5.69 22.16 2.46
CA SER A 161 -6.87 22.39 3.29
C SER A 161 -6.52 23.10 4.61
N GLN A 162 -6.43 24.44 4.56
CA GLN A 162 -6.01 25.27 5.69
C GLN A 162 -7.16 25.75 6.61
N SER A 163 -8.44 25.58 6.26
CA SER A 163 -9.51 26.37 6.90
C SER A 163 -10.50 25.64 7.82
N ASP A 164 -10.41 24.32 8.07
CA ASP A 164 -11.39 23.63 8.93
C ASP A 164 -10.85 22.36 9.67
N TRP A 165 -9.53 22.21 9.76
CA TRP A 165 -8.86 20.91 10.00
C TRP A 165 -8.28 20.68 11.40
N GLY A 166 -8.45 21.62 12.34
CA GLY A 166 -7.82 21.56 13.67
C GLY A 166 -8.21 20.33 14.50
N ASP A 167 -9.51 20.01 14.57
CA ASP A 167 -10.02 18.91 15.41
C ASP A 167 -9.91 17.53 14.73
N ARG A 168 -10.17 17.45 13.42
CA ARG A 168 -10.07 16.17 12.68
C ARG A 168 -8.64 15.68 12.56
N ARG A 169 -7.67 16.60 12.46
CA ARG A 169 -6.25 16.25 12.48
C ARG A 169 -5.87 15.62 13.82
N LEU A 170 -6.42 16.10 14.94
CA LEU A 170 -6.21 15.48 16.26
C LEU A 170 -6.85 14.09 16.34
N HIS A 171 -8.09 13.91 15.87
CA HIS A 171 -8.74 12.59 15.85
C HIS A 171 -7.97 11.58 14.97
N ASN A 172 -7.59 11.97 13.75
CA ASN A 172 -6.79 11.13 12.85
C ASN A 172 -5.35 10.93 13.35
N LEU A 173 -4.76 11.91 14.04
CA LEU A 173 -3.48 11.73 14.73
C LEU A 173 -3.62 10.79 15.92
N VAL A 174 -4.73 10.82 16.67
CA VAL A 174 -4.95 9.96 17.84
C VAL A 174 -5.23 8.53 17.39
N ASN A 175 -6.19 8.31 16.49
CA ASN A 175 -6.45 7.00 15.90
C ASN A 175 -5.25 6.49 15.10
N GLY A 176 -4.59 7.40 14.38
CA GLY A 176 -3.32 7.12 13.72
C GLY A 176 -2.24 6.72 14.72
N CYS A 177 -2.05 7.45 15.83
CA CYS A 177 -1.07 7.10 16.86
C CYS A 177 -1.34 5.71 17.47
N VAL A 178 -2.61 5.37 17.71
CA VAL A 178 -3.00 4.06 18.23
C VAL A 178 -2.65 2.97 17.20
N ARG A 179 -3.12 3.10 15.95
CA ARG A 179 -2.76 2.19 14.84
C ARG A 179 -1.25 2.12 14.66
N MET A 180 -0.55 3.24 14.79
CA MET A 180 0.90 3.34 14.67
C MET A 180 1.63 2.58 15.77
N SER A 181 1.14 2.66 17.00
CA SER A 181 1.72 1.90 18.11
C SER A 181 1.63 0.39 17.87
N TYR A 182 0.55 -0.08 17.24
CA TYR A 182 0.35 -1.49 16.95
C TYR A 182 1.15 -1.96 15.74
N LEU A 183 1.28 -1.11 14.71
CA LEU A 183 2.18 -1.31 13.59
C LEU A 183 3.64 -1.45 14.05
N VAL A 184 4.10 -0.56 14.93
CA VAL A 184 5.44 -0.64 15.53
C VAL A 184 5.58 -1.89 16.39
N THR A 185 4.56 -2.23 17.18
CA THR A 185 4.55 -3.45 18.01
C THR A 185 4.68 -4.70 17.15
N LEU A 186 3.97 -4.76 16.02
CA LEU A 186 4.07 -5.89 15.11
C LEU A 186 5.43 -5.95 14.42
N VAL A 187 5.97 -4.83 13.93
CA VAL A 187 7.32 -4.79 13.36
C VAL A 187 8.34 -5.33 14.37
N ASN A 188 8.23 -4.92 15.63
CA ASN A 188 9.08 -5.42 16.71
C ASN A 188 8.85 -6.92 16.95
N HIS A 189 7.60 -7.39 16.96
CA HIS A 189 7.28 -8.81 17.09
C HIS A 189 7.89 -9.65 15.95
N CYS A 190 7.74 -9.20 14.69
CA CYS A 190 8.35 -9.85 13.54
C CYS A 190 9.89 -9.83 13.60
N SER A 191 10.48 -8.78 14.18
CA SER A 191 11.94 -8.65 14.37
C SER A 191 12.49 -9.55 15.48
N ASN A 192 11.78 -9.68 16.60
CA ASN A 192 12.24 -10.33 17.83
C ASN A 192 12.01 -11.85 17.86
N GLY A 193 11.31 -12.43 16.88
CA GLY A 193 11.20 -13.88 16.70
C GLY A 193 12.45 -14.50 16.07
N LEU A 194 13.64 -14.14 16.59
CA LEU A 194 14.96 -14.68 16.26
C LEU A 194 15.49 -15.45 17.48
#